data_AF-A0A1H4HHE3-F1
#
_entry.id   AF-A0A1H4HHE3-F1
#
_cell.length_a   1.000
_cell.length_b   1.000
_cell.length_c   1.000
_cell.angle_alpha   90.00
_cell.angle_beta   90.00
_cell.angle_gamma   90.00
#
_symmetry.space_group_name_H-M   'P 1'
#
loop_
_entity.id
_entity.type
_entity.pdbx_description
1 polymer ?
#
loop_
_entity_poly.entity_id
_entity_poly.type
_entity_poly.pdbx_seq_one_letter_code
_entity_poly.pdbx_strand_id
1 'polypeptide(L)'
;MKSQLIIQSSSITLRPLTLEDQYALYALTRQPEITDILPEWRMTEEQLHGFLQFVVGSYEQFDPKDVRVMLAVVHNKDQQIIGWCGVFPNDMLDSDDREVAYAISRDYRNKGYITEAVNALTTYLFEHTLLDRIVGIVKPFNQPSRKVLEHAGFRYVSRRKLSDQADYDYFERHKVQPAPASSLGLQSLVQLRRARHEDAEVLTEICTRAFDHAIRVWAKGDTVPDSNLCPPGYSSVRMHSYVIREWDYYVIEWDGCTIGGVSVNVLGSRHARLDKIFIDPVCHGRGIGSQVIRLVEAEFPEIGIWKLETSGRQRDNHHFYEKMGYICLYASEDEYGYEKIITIEPVIQLPSEEISNVKDETVTEFYQADLDSLRFSTSNLRDIRMTDCNLSGGKFTNLNMTNILLADLRLTDSKVEFCALDGVHFQDTHLGADRAPMRWEHCDLKGSHFNDCNLSGVQLEQCQVAGMKINGVAVEELLAAYESMKAKR
;
A
#
# COMPACT_ATOMS: atom_id res chain seq x y z
N MET A 1 25.15 -6.51 32.37
CA MET A 1 24.92 -6.63 30.91
C MET A 1 24.19 -7.91 30.47
N LYS A 2 24.29 -9.08 31.16
CA LYS A 2 23.48 -10.28 30.82
C LYS A 2 21.97 -9.99 30.67
N SER A 3 21.44 -9.04 31.43
CA SER A 3 20.04 -8.60 31.39
C SER A 3 19.72 -7.47 30.38
N GLN A 4 20.69 -6.94 29.64
CA GLN A 4 20.52 -5.78 28.74
C GLN A 4 20.59 -6.11 27.23
N LEU A 5 20.94 -7.34 26.85
CA LEU A 5 21.04 -7.81 25.45
C LEU A 5 19.79 -8.60 25.00
N ILE A 6 18.62 -8.18 25.49
CA ILE A 6 17.33 -8.76 25.07
C ILE A 6 16.70 -7.79 24.08
N ILE A 7 16.50 -8.22 22.83
CA ILE A 7 15.90 -7.41 21.77
C ILE A 7 14.55 -8.03 21.44
N GLN A 8 13.48 -7.33 21.81
CA GLN A 8 12.12 -7.74 21.48
C GLN A 8 11.75 -7.22 20.09
N SER A 9 11.18 -8.10 19.28
CA SER A 9 10.63 -7.77 17.97
C SER A 9 9.20 -8.34 17.85
N SER A 10 8.53 -8.07 16.74
CA SER A 10 7.13 -8.44 16.51
C SER A 10 6.83 -9.92 16.71
N SER A 11 7.64 -10.83 16.16
CA SER A 11 7.38 -12.27 16.19
C SER A 11 8.48 -13.08 16.88
N ILE A 12 9.63 -12.45 17.11
CA ILE A 12 10.79 -13.09 17.76
C ILE A 12 11.34 -12.23 18.89
N THR A 13 12.08 -12.88 19.77
CA THR A 13 12.93 -12.25 20.78
C THR A 13 14.37 -12.74 20.59
N LEU A 14 15.32 -11.82 20.49
CA LEU A 14 16.74 -12.14 20.58
C LEU A 14 17.15 -12.08 22.04
N ARG A 15 17.79 -13.13 22.55
CA ARG A 15 18.33 -13.14 23.91
C ARG A 15 19.69 -13.86 23.97
N PRO A 16 20.51 -13.60 24.99
CA PRO A 16 21.72 -14.37 25.21
C PRO A 16 21.39 -15.86 25.32
N LEU A 17 22.25 -16.68 24.71
CA LEU A 17 22.24 -18.13 24.93
C LEU A 17 22.61 -18.45 26.39
N THR A 18 22.05 -19.52 26.93
CA THR A 18 22.42 -20.08 28.24
C THR A 18 22.90 -21.51 28.07
N LEU A 19 23.54 -22.08 29.09
CA LEU A 19 23.94 -23.50 29.06
C LEU A 19 22.74 -24.45 28.97
N GLU A 20 21.56 -24.01 29.39
CA GLU A 20 20.31 -24.79 29.30
C GLU A 20 19.83 -24.94 27.85
N ASP A 21 20.26 -24.03 26.96
CA ASP A 21 19.89 -24.06 25.54
C ASP A 21 20.63 -25.15 24.76
N GLN A 22 21.59 -25.86 25.36
CA GLN A 22 22.46 -26.83 24.69
C GLN A 22 21.67 -27.86 23.88
N TYR A 23 20.64 -28.47 24.46
CA TYR A 23 19.86 -29.50 23.77
C TYR A 23 19.11 -28.94 22.56
N ALA A 24 18.46 -27.78 22.73
CA ALA A 24 17.72 -27.13 21.66
C ALA A 24 18.65 -26.66 20.53
N LEU A 25 19.80 -26.08 20.89
CA LEU A 25 20.81 -25.65 19.94
C LEU A 25 21.43 -26.84 19.20
N TYR A 26 21.70 -27.95 19.88
CA TYR A 26 22.22 -29.17 19.27
C TYR A 26 21.26 -29.78 18.25
N ALA A 27 19.96 -29.86 18.61
CA ALA A 27 18.93 -30.36 17.71
C ALA A 27 18.76 -29.44 16.49
N LEU A 28 18.83 -28.12 16.69
CA LEU A 28 18.77 -27.12 15.63
C LEU A 28 19.95 -27.25 14.66
N THR A 29 21.19 -27.16 15.16
CA THR A 29 22.39 -27.01 14.32
C THR A 29 22.74 -28.27 13.53
N ARG A 30 22.18 -29.42 13.89
CA ARG A 30 22.31 -30.70 13.16
C ARG A 30 21.31 -30.87 12.01
N GLN A 31 20.38 -29.95 11.82
CA GLN A 31 19.49 -29.99 10.67
C GLN A 31 20.32 -29.90 9.37
N PRO A 32 20.09 -30.79 8.38
CA PRO A 32 20.83 -30.79 7.11
C PRO A 32 20.85 -29.42 6.45
N GLU A 33 19.75 -28.70 6.55
CA GLU A 33 19.59 -27.39 5.93
C GLU A 33 20.45 -26.29 6.59
N ILE A 34 21.08 -26.57 7.75
CA ILE A 34 22.13 -25.77 8.36
C ILE A 34 23.50 -26.36 7.99
N THR A 35 23.73 -27.65 8.24
CA THR A 35 25.05 -28.27 8.04
C THR A 35 25.51 -28.35 6.57
N ASP A 36 24.58 -28.34 5.61
CA ASP A 36 24.93 -28.35 4.18
C ASP A 36 25.52 -26.99 3.74
N ILE A 37 25.13 -25.91 4.42
CA ILE A 37 25.63 -24.55 4.16
C ILE A 37 26.82 -24.22 5.06
N LEU A 38 26.72 -24.62 6.33
CA LEU A 38 27.63 -24.36 7.43
C LEU A 38 28.12 -25.69 8.06
N PRO A 39 28.98 -26.46 7.38
CA PRO A 39 29.40 -27.80 7.83
C PRO A 39 30.08 -27.83 9.20
N GLU A 40 30.72 -26.73 9.59
CA GLU A 40 31.36 -26.53 10.88
C GLU A 40 30.39 -26.62 12.08
N TRP A 41 29.09 -26.44 11.84
CA TRP A 41 28.05 -26.60 12.86
C TRP A 41 27.69 -28.06 13.15
N ARG A 42 28.26 -29.02 12.41
CA ARG A 42 28.11 -30.46 12.67
C ARG A 42 28.98 -30.93 13.85
N MET A 43 28.90 -30.20 14.96
CA MET A 43 29.64 -30.47 16.18
C MET A 43 29.09 -31.71 16.91
N THR A 44 29.96 -32.40 17.65
CA THR A 44 29.52 -33.33 18.69
C THR A 44 28.86 -32.57 19.85
N GLU A 45 28.11 -33.26 20.70
CA GLU A 45 27.45 -32.62 21.85
C GLU A 45 28.49 -32.00 22.81
N GLU A 46 29.64 -32.65 22.98
CA GLU A 46 30.79 -32.16 23.77
C GLU A 46 31.42 -30.90 23.15
N GLN A 47 31.61 -30.89 21.83
CA GLN A 47 32.14 -29.73 21.10
C GLN A 47 31.19 -28.54 21.20
N LEU A 48 29.88 -28.78 21.02
CA LEU A 48 28.88 -27.73 21.14
C LEU A 48 28.80 -27.20 22.58
N HIS A 49 28.92 -28.07 23.59
CA HIS A 49 28.98 -27.64 24.99
C HIS A 49 30.15 -26.69 25.24
N GLY A 50 31.35 -27.04 24.76
CA GLY A 50 32.53 -26.17 24.87
C GLY A 50 32.36 -24.83 24.12
N PHE A 51 31.80 -24.87 22.91
CA PHE A 51 31.46 -23.66 22.16
C PHE A 51 30.44 -22.78 22.88
N LEU A 52 29.38 -23.39 23.44
CA LEU A 52 28.34 -22.69 24.18
C LEU A 52 28.89 -22.06 25.46
N GLN A 53 29.78 -22.74 26.19
CA GLN A 53 30.49 -22.16 27.33
C GLN A 53 31.31 -20.93 26.92
N PHE A 54 32.01 -21.00 25.79
CA PHE A 54 32.76 -19.86 25.24
C PHE A 54 31.82 -18.68 24.90
N VAL A 55 30.71 -18.94 24.20
CA VAL A 55 29.72 -17.92 23.86
C VAL A 55 29.10 -17.30 25.12
N VAL A 56 28.69 -18.10 26.09
CA VAL A 56 28.12 -17.63 27.36
C VAL A 56 29.13 -16.79 28.15
N GLY A 57 30.39 -17.19 28.17
CA GLY A 57 31.48 -16.43 28.80
C GLY A 57 31.75 -15.09 28.10
N SER A 58 31.60 -15.05 26.77
CA SER A 58 31.85 -13.83 25.98
C SER A 58 30.90 -12.68 26.33
N TYR A 59 29.67 -12.96 26.80
CA TYR A 59 28.72 -11.90 27.19
C TYR A 59 29.17 -11.08 28.42
N GLU A 60 30.00 -11.67 29.29
CA GLU A 60 30.55 -10.96 30.46
C GLU A 60 31.74 -10.06 30.06
N GLN A 61 32.36 -10.35 28.91
CA GLN A 61 33.54 -9.67 28.38
C GLN A 61 33.20 -8.81 27.15
N PHE A 62 31.92 -8.49 26.94
CA PHE A 62 31.49 -7.71 25.79
C PHE A 62 32.18 -6.34 25.77
N ASP A 63 32.93 -6.08 24.71
CA ASP A 63 33.55 -4.79 24.44
C ASP A 63 32.79 -4.09 23.30
N PRO A 64 32.16 -2.93 23.53
CA PRO A 64 31.54 -2.13 22.46
C PRO A 64 32.51 -1.70 21.35
N LYS A 65 33.83 -1.77 21.58
CA LYS A 65 34.88 -1.51 20.58
C LYS A 65 35.29 -2.75 19.79
N ASP A 66 35.04 -3.95 20.33
CA ASP A 66 35.29 -5.23 19.66
C ASP A 66 34.04 -6.11 19.74
N VAL A 67 33.07 -5.80 18.87
CA VAL A 67 31.76 -6.43 18.89
C VAL A 67 31.87 -7.91 18.54
N ARG A 68 31.55 -8.76 19.50
CA ARG A 68 31.39 -10.19 19.35
C ARG A 68 30.14 -10.63 20.10
N VAL A 69 29.08 -10.89 19.37
CA VAL A 69 27.80 -11.29 19.96
C VAL A 69 27.14 -12.37 19.12
N MET A 70 26.54 -13.34 19.79
CA MET A 70 25.67 -14.34 19.18
C MET A 70 24.45 -14.45 20.09
N LEU A 71 23.24 -14.41 19.55
CA LEU A 71 22.00 -14.46 20.33
C LEU A 71 21.12 -15.60 19.81
N ALA A 72 20.35 -16.20 20.72
CA ALA A 72 19.29 -17.12 20.38
C ALA A 72 18.13 -16.35 19.75
N VAL A 73 17.55 -16.88 18.66
CA VAL A 73 16.29 -16.40 18.09
C VAL A 73 15.17 -17.24 18.69
N VAL A 74 14.35 -16.64 19.55
CA VAL A 74 13.23 -17.29 20.22
C VAL A 74 11.92 -16.86 19.57
N HIS A 75 11.06 -17.82 19.20
CA HIS A 75 9.74 -17.51 18.67
C HIS A 75 8.79 -17.10 19.81
N ASN A 76 8.18 -15.92 19.70
CA ASN A 76 7.38 -15.35 20.79
C ASN A 76 6.15 -16.20 21.17
N LYS A 77 5.56 -16.92 20.22
CA LYS A 77 4.37 -17.75 20.50
C LYS A 77 4.74 -19.11 21.10
N ASP A 78 5.67 -19.80 20.45
CA ASP A 78 6.00 -21.19 20.82
C ASP A 78 7.02 -21.26 21.96
N GLN A 79 7.65 -20.12 22.31
CA GLN A 79 8.66 -19.98 23.36
C GLN A 79 9.84 -20.94 23.17
N GLN A 80 10.19 -21.24 21.91
CA GLN A 80 11.26 -22.14 21.52
C GLN A 80 12.36 -21.41 20.76
N ILE A 81 13.59 -21.91 20.87
CA ILE A 81 14.69 -21.48 20.02
C ILE A 81 14.44 -22.01 18.62
N ILE A 82 14.31 -21.08 17.67
CA ILE A 82 14.08 -21.39 16.27
C ILE A 82 15.29 -21.07 15.40
N GLY A 83 16.32 -20.44 15.96
CA GLY A 83 17.50 -20.02 15.21
C GLY A 83 18.54 -19.36 16.12
N TRP A 84 19.60 -18.86 15.49
CA TRP A 84 20.57 -17.99 16.12
C TRP A 84 21.02 -16.93 15.11
N CYS A 85 21.45 -15.77 15.62
CA CYS A 85 22.03 -14.71 14.81
C CYS A 85 23.13 -14.01 15.61
N GLY A 86 24.23 -13.66 14.96
CA GLY A 86 25.37 -13.05 15.60
C GLY A 86 26.13 -12.10 14.68
N VAL A 87 26.92 -11.23 15.30
CA VAL A 87 27.88 -10.35 14.64
C VAL A 87 29.23 -10.52 15.32
N PHE A 88 30.24 -10.92 14.54
CA PHE A 88 31.58 -11.24 15.06
C PHE A 88 32.65 -11.11 13.97
N PRO A 89 33.95 -11.04 14.34
CA PRO A 89 35.05 -11.09 13.37
C PRO A 89 35.07 -12.40 12.58
N ASN A 90 35.43 -12.32 11.29
CA ASN A 90 35.70 -13.48 10.44
C ASN A 90 37.09 -13.34 9.83
N ASP A 91 37.94 -14.36 10.02
CA ASP A 91 39.34 -14.37 9.55
C ASP A 91 39.48 -14.32 8.01
N MET A 92 38.40 -14.54 7.27
CA MET A 92 38.35 -14.39 5.80
C MET A 92 38.13 -12.95 5.33
N LEU A 93 37.78 -12.05 6.26
CA LEU A 93 37.47 -10.64 6.00
C LEU A 93 38.54 -9.73 6.62
N ASP A 94 38.44 -8.43 6.36
CA ASP A 94 39.36 -7.46 6.96
C ASP A 94 39.22 -7.48 8.49
N SER A 95 40.30 -7.19 9.23
CA SER A 95 40.30 -7.28 10.71
C SER A 95 39.26 -6.38 11.40
N ASP A 96 38.88 -5.29 10.73
CA ASP A 96 37.90 -4.32 11.20
C ASP A 96 36.47 -4.70 10.83
N ASP A 97 36.28 -5.66 9.92
CA ASP A 97 34.97 -6.13 9.51
C ASP A 97 34.34 -6.99 10.61
N ARG A 98 33.04 -6.78 10.81
CA ARG A 98 32.20 -7.64 11.63
C ARG A 98 31.14 -8.26 10.75
N GLU A 99 31.20 -9.57 10.62
CA GLU A 99 30.28 -10.34 9.79
C GLU A 99 29.00 -10.62 10.55
N VAL A 100 27.85 -10.43 9.90
CA VAL A 100 26.59 -11.01 10.36
C VAL A 100 26.45 -12.45 9.90
N ALA A 101 26.22 -13.36 10.84
CA ALA A 101 25.98 -14.77 10.58
C ALA A 101 24.69 -15.21 11.28
N TYR A 102 23.99 -16.17 10.68
CA TYR A 102 22.71 -16.63 11.19
C TYR A 102 22.34 -18.01 10.67
N ALA A 103 21.49 -18.70 11.42
CA ALA A 103 20.81 -19.89 10.98
C ALA A 103 19.40 -20.00 11.58
N ILE A 104 18.51 -20.69 10.87
CA ILE A 104 17.13 -20.88 11.28
C ILE A 104 16.67 -22.32 11.00
N SER A 105 15.85 -22.85 11.92
CA SER A 105 15.22 -24.16 11.83
C SER A 105 14.38 -24.27 10.57
N ARG A 106 14.43 -25.42 9.90
CA ARG A 106 13.61 -25.73 8.72
C ARG A 106 12.11 -25.50 8.96
N ASP A 107 11.63 -25.74 10.18
CA ASP A 107 10.21 -25.62 10.55
C ASP A 107 9.74 -24.14 10.60
N TYR A 108 10.70 -23.21 10.62
CA TYR A 108 10.49 -21.77 10.77
C TYR A 108 11.08 -20.96 9.60
N ARG A 109 11.55 -21.61 8.53
CA ARG A 109 12.04 -20.96 7.30
C ARG A 109 10.89 -20.36 6.48
N ASN A 110 11.24 -19.43 5.59
CA ASN A 110 10.31 -18.76 4.66
C ASN A 110 9.15 -17.99 5.33
N LYS A 111 9.28 -17.65 6.61
CA LYS A 111 8.29 -16.88 7.40
C LYS A 111 8.81 -15.49 7.80
N GLY A 112 10.01 -15.10 7.37
CA GLY A 112 10.61 -13.78 7.65
C GLY A 112 11.34 -13.65 8.99
N TYR A 113 11.24 -14.63 9.90
CA TYR A 113 11.80 -14.53 11.25
C TYR A 113 13.31 -14.29 11.31
N ILE A 114 14.11 -14.91 10.42
CA ILE A 114 15.55 -14.69 10.44
C ILE A 114 15.93 -13.31 9.87
N THR A 115 15.18 -12.81 8.89
CA THR A 115 15.32 -11.44 8.39
C THR A 115 15.02 -10.43 9.48
N GLU A 116 13.95 -10.65 10.23
CA GLU A 116 13.58 -9.86 11.41
C GLU A 116 14.70 -9.87 12.46
N ALA A 117 15.25 -11.04 12.78
CA ALA A 117 16.36 -11.21 13.70
C ALA A 117 17.64 -10.46 13.25
N VAL A 118 18.06 -10.64 11.99
CA VAL A 118 19.24 -9.97 11.43
C VAL A 118 19.07 -8.45 11.47
N ASN A 119 17.90 -7.96 11.08
CA ASN A 119 17.62 -6.53 11.11
C ASN A 119 17.61 -5.97 12.54
N ALA A 120 16.97 -6.66 13.49
CA ALA A 120 16.91 -6.24 14.89
C ALA A 120 18.30 -6.22 15.54
N LEU A 121 19.12 -7.26 15.33
CA LEU A 121 20.47 -7.35 15.88
C LEU A 121 21.38 -6.24 15.34
N THR A 122 21.43 -6.09 14.02
CA THR A 122 22.33 -5.12 13.39
C THR A 122 21.93 -3.67 13.72
N THR A 123 20.64 -3.38 13.81
CA THR A 123 20.13 -2.07 14.28
C THR A 123 20.57 -1.79 15.71
N TYR A 124 20.34 -2.75 16.62
CA TYR A 124 20.76 -2.61 18.02
C TYR A 124 22.26 -2.36 18.14
N LEU A 125 23.08 -3.09 17.38
CA LEU A 125 24.53 -2.93 17.40
C LEU A 125 24.97 -1.57 16.88
N PHE A 126 24.37 -1.04 15.81
CA PHE A 126 24.68 0.32 15.36
C PHE A 126 24.35 1.38 16.41
N GLU A 127 23.27 1.21 17.18
CA GLU A 127 22.86 2.14 18.22
C GLU A 127 23.74 2.08 19.48
N HIS A 128 24.22 0.89 19.85
CA HIS A 128 24.88 0.65 21.13
C HIS A 128 26.39 0.41 21.02
N THR A 129 26.96 0.47 19.82
CA THR A 129 28.39 0.25 19.57
C THR A 129 28.97 1.31 18.62
N LEU A 130 30.29 1.28 18.45
CA LEU A 130 31.00 2.15 17.53
C LEU A 130 31.09 1.59 16.10
N LEU A 131 30.38 0.50 15.80
CA LEU A 131 30.35 -0.04 14.44
C LEU A 131 29.69 0.97 13.50
N ASP A 132 30.40 1.33 12.44
CA ASP A 132 29.84 2.13 11.33
C ASP A 132 29.47 1.26 10.12
N ARG A 133 29.88 -0.02 10.13
CA ARG A 133 29.62 -0.97 9.06
C ARG A 133 29.51 -2.39 9.63
N ILE A 134 28.56 -3.16 9.13
CA ILE A 134 28.44 -4.61 9.33
C ILE A 134 28.40 -5.24 7.94
N VAL A 135 29.07 -6.36 7.77
CA VAL A 135 29.23 -7.03 6.49
C VAL A 135 28.56 -8.40 6.50
N GLY A 136 28.23 -8.93 5.33
CA GLY A 136 27.72 -10.29 5.19
C GLY A 136 28.28 -10.93 3.94
N ILE A 137 28.66 -12.19 4.03
CA ILE A 137 29.12 -12.97 2.87
C ILE A 137 28.20 -14.16 2.64
N VAL A 138 27.83 -14.38 1.38
CA VAL A 138 26.88 -15.42 1.01
C VAL A 138 27.43 -16.21 -0.17
N LYS A 139 27.47 -17.54 -0.04
CA LYS A 139 27.81 -18.42 -1.17
C LYS A 139 26.82 -18.19 -2.33
N PRO A 140 27.26 -18.01 -3.59
CA PRO A 140 26.39 -17.68 -4.73
C PRO A 140 25.17 -18.59 -4.93
N PHE A 141 25.27 -19.86 -4.53
CA PHE A 141 24.17 -20.81 -4.62
C PHE A 141 23.13 -20.66 -3.49
N ASN A 142 23.46 -19.98 -2.39
CA ASN A 142 22.57 -19.78 -1.24
C ASN A 142 21.67 -18.56 -1.42
N GLN A 143 20.82 -18.63 -2.44
CA GLN A 143 19.84 -17.61 -2.78
C GLN A 143 18.91 -17.20 -1.61
N PRO A 144 18.45 -18.12 -0.73
CA PRO A 144 17.67 -17.73 0.44
C PRO A 144 18.41 -16.75 1.36
N SER A 145 19.69 -16.99 1.66
CA SER A 145 20.46 -16.11 2.53
C SER A 145 20.73 -14.75 1.89
N ARG A 146 20.94 -14.72 0.57
CA ARG A 146 21.05 -13.45 -0.18
C ARG A 146 19.80 -12.59 0.00
N LYS A 147 18.61 -13.19 -0.14
CA LYS A 147 17.34 -12.47 0.09
C LYS A 147 17.22 -12.00 1.54
N VAL A 148 17.70 -12.75 2.51
CA VAL A 148 17.69 -12.32 3.93
C VAL A 148 18.51 -11.05 4.11
N LEU A 149 19.73 -11.00 3.59
CA LEU A 149 20.57 -9.80 3.67
C LEU A 149 19.96 -8.59 2.95
N GLU A 150 19.46 -8.78 1.73
CA GLU A 150 18.81 -7.72 0.95
C GLU A 150 17.60 -7.13 1.71
N HIS A 151 16.72 -7.98 2.26
CA HIS A 151 15.57 -7.52 3.05
C HIS A 151 15.95 -6.97 4.43
N ALA A 152 17.10 -7.36 4.98
CA ALA A 152 17.64 -6.81 6.22
C ALA A 152 18.43 -5.50 6.00
N GLY A 153 18.35 -4.91 4.80
CA GLY A 153 18.93 -3.60 4.49
C GLY A 153 20.41 -3.62 4.11
N PHE A 154 20.98 -4.80 3.85
CA PHE A 154 22.33 -4.91 3.30
C PHE A 154 22.31 -4.68 1.79
N ARG A 155 23.34 -3.98 1.29
CA ARG A 155 23.54 -3.74 -0.14
C ARG A 155 24.58 -4.70 -0.68
N TYR A 156 24.27 -5.32 -1.81
CA TYR A 156 25.25 -6.09 -2.57
C TYR A 156 26.34 -5.14 -3.09
N VAL A 157 27.61 -5.49 -2.86
CA VAL A 157 28.75 -4.71 -3.33
C VAL A 157 29.43 -5.40 -4.51
N SER A 158 29.80 -6.67 -4.35
CA SER A 158 30.60 -7.40 -5.35
C SER A 158 30.63 -8.89 -5.06
N ARG A 159 30.98 -9.70 -6.06
CA ARG A 159 31.42 -11.07 -5.86
C ARG A 159 32.92 -11.10 -5.61
N ARG A 160 33.36 -11.74 -4.53
CA ARG A 160 34.76 -11.83 -4.10
C ARG A 160 35.14 -13.28 -3.90
N LYS A 161 36.38 -13.60 -4.26
CA LYS A 161 37.01 -14.87 -3.90
C LYS A 161 37.74 -14.71 -2.58
N LEU A 162 37.37 -15.48 -1.56
CA LEU A 162 37.95 -15.38 -0.22
C LEU A 162 39.10 -16.38 -0.02
N SER A 163 39.70 -16.38 1.17
CA SER A 163 40.90 -17.18 1.49
C SER A 163 40.70 -18.68 1.35
N ASP A 164 39.46 -19.17 1.46
CA ASP A 164 39.05 -20.56 1.21
C ASP A 164 38.97 -20.94 -0.27
N GLN A 165 39.31 -20.03 -1.18
CA GLN A 165 39.23 -20.18 -2.64
C GLN A 165 37.82 -20.35 -3.20
N ALA A 166 36.77 -20.10 -2.42
CA ALA A 166 35.40 -20.08 -2.90
C ALA A 166 34.93 -18.64 -3.22
N ASP A 167 33.95 -18.55 -4.12
CA ASP A 167 33.29 -17.28 -4.43
C ASP A 167 32.20 -16.99 -3.39
N TYR A 168 32.12 -15.72 -2.98
CA TYR A 168 31.09 -15.18 -2.10
C TYR A 168 30.53 -13.89 -2.67
N ASP A 169 29.22 -13.73 -2.60
CA ASP A 169 28.56 -12.44 -2.76
C ASP A 169 28.76 -11.64 -1.46
N TYR A 170 29.41 -10.48 -1.57
CA TYR A 170 29.75 -9.61 -0.45
C TYR A 170 28.72 -8.48 -0.32
N PHE A 171 28.23 -8.31 0.90
CA PHE A 171 27.20 -7.36 1.26
C PHE A 171 27.67 -6.45 2.39
N GLU A 172 27.23 -5.20 2.37
CA GLU A 172 27.50 -4.24 3.42
C GLU A 172 26.21 -3.57 3.89
N ARG A 173 26.12 -3.34 5.19
CA ARG A 173 25.15 -2.44 5.82
C ARG A 173 25.93 -1.41 6.61
N HIS A 174 25.70 -0.14 6.30
CA HIS A 174 26.34 0.98 7.00
C HIS A 174 25.42 1.52 8.10
N LYS A 175 26.03 1.98 9.19
CA LYS A 175 25.37 2.80 10.20
C LYS A 175 24.90 4.06 9.50
N VAL A 176 23.63 4.39 9.69
CA VAL A 176 23.09 5.65 9.17
C VAL A 176 23.76 6.78 9.96
N GLN A 177 24.68 7.52 9.32
CA GLN A 177 25.29 8.68 9.95
C GLN A 177 24.22 9.78 10.14
N PRO A 178 24.09 10.36 11.34
CA PRO A 178 23.26 11.53 11.52
C PRO A 178 23.90 12.72 10.78
N ALA A 179 23.09 13.46 10.03
CA ALA A 179 23.49 14.74 9.43
C ALA A 179 24.05 15.70 10.52
N PRO A 180 24.93 16.66 10.16
CA PRO A 180 25.55 17.56 11.12
C PRO A 180 24.50 18.25 11.99
N ALA A 181 24.84 18.40 13.27
CA ALA A 181 23.95 18.84 14.34
C ALA A 181 23.31 20.23 14.11
N SER A 182 22.22 20.26 13.35
CA SER A 182 21.16 21.26 13.47
C SER A 182 19.78 20.62 13.71
N SER A 183 19.72 19.31 13.93
CA SER A 183 18.45 18.58 14.12
C SER A 183 18.67 17.23 14.83
N LEU A 184 19.12 17.27 16.08
CA LEU A 184 19.09 16.09 16.95
C LEU A 184 17.71 16.03 17.61
N GLY A 185 16.87 15.13 17.11
CA GLY A 185 15.65 14.73 17.80
C GLY A 185 14.43 14.48 16.93
N LEU A 186 14.52 13.73 15.85
CA LEU A 186 13.36 13.04 15.28
C LEU A 186 13.89 11.80 14.53
N GLN A 187 13.36 10.61 14.81
CA GLN A 187 13.29 9.57 13.77
C GLN A 187 12.83 10.27 12.48
N SER A 188 13.32 9.91 11.29
CA SER A 188 12.74 10.40 10.02
C SER A 188 11.30 9.88 9.95
N LEU A 189 10.43 10.57 10.66
CA LEU A 189 9.05 10.22 10.90
C LEU A 189 8.35 10.47 9.58
N VAL A 190 7.54 9.51 9.18
CA VAL A 190 6.58 9.78 8.13
C VAL A 190 5.72 10.94 8.60
N GLN A 191 5.62 11.97 7.77
CA GLN A 191 4.74 13.10 8.02
C GLN A 191 3.63 13.07 6.98
N LEU A 192 2.43 13.42 7.43
CA LEU A 192 1.31 13.68 6.54
C LEU A 192 1.09 15.18 6.51
N ARG A 193 1.05 15.72 5.31
CA ARG A 193 0.67 17.12 5.08
C ARG A 193 -0.48 17.14 4.10
N ARG A 194 -1.50 17.96 4.36
CA ARG A 194 -2.61 18.13 3.42
C ARG A 194 -2.07 18.59 2.05
N ALA A 195 -2.53 17.91 1.00
CA ALA A 195 -2.12 18.18 -0.37
C ALA A 195 -2.69 19.52 -0.83
N ARG A 196 -1.89 20.23 -1.61
CA ARG A 196 -2.22 21.49 -2.27
C ARG A 196 -2.25 21.29 -3.77
N HIS A 197 -2.85 22.23 -4.48
CA HIS A 197 -2.96 22.14 -5.95
C HIS A 197 -1.60 21.96 -6.65
N GLU A 198 -0.54 22.57 -6.11
CA GLU A 198 0.85 22.42 -6.57
C GLU A 198 1.42 21.00 -6.41
N ASP A 199 0.88 20.21 -5.46
CA ASP A 199 1.32 18.82 -5.24
C ASP A 199 0.77 17.85 -6.30
N ALA A 200 -0.19 18.28 -7.15
CA ALA A 200 -0.85 17.41 -8.11
C ALA A 200 0.12 16.75 -9.10
N GLU A 201 1.13 17.49 -9.59
CA GLU A 201 2.11 16.97 -10.54
C GLU A 201 3.00 15.89 -9.90
N VAL A 202 3.61 16.20 -8.76
CA VAL A 202 4.51 15.25 -8.07
C VAL A 202 3.77 14.00 -7.59
N LEU A 203 2.52 14.16 -7.11
CA LEU A 203 1.68 13.03 -6.73
C LEU A 203 1.34 12.15 -7.93
N THR A 204 1.07 12.75 -9.10
CA THR A 204 0.83 12.01 -10.34
C THR A 204 2.02 11.18 -10.75
N GLU A 205 3.23 11.76 -10.71
CA GLU A 205 4.44 11.03 -11.08
C GLU A 205 4.70 9.83 -10.16
N ILE A 206 4.57 10.02 -8.84
CA ILE A 206 4.76 8.94 -7.86
C ILE A 206 3.67 7.88 -7.99
N CYS A 207 2.40 8.30 -8.11
CA CYS A 207 1.26 7.42 -8.32
C CYS A 207 1.48 6.56 -9.57
N THR A 208 1.90 7.19 -10.67
CA THR A 208 2.21 6.50 -11.92
C THR A 208 3.26 5.43 -11.71
N ARG A 209 4.40 5.77 -11.08
CA ARG A 209 5.46 4.79 -10.80
C ARG A 209 5.00 3.64 -9.91
N ALA A 210 4.19 3.92 -8.89
CA ALA A 210 3.69 2.93 -7.94
C ALA A 210 2.75 1.92 -8.62
N PHE A 211 1.76 2.39 -9.37
CA PHE A 211 0.80 1.53 -10.06
C PHE A 211 1.42 0.83 -11.27
N ASP A 212 2.31 1.48 -12.03
CA ASP A 212 3.08 0.82 -13.11
C ASP A 212 3.91 -0.34 -12.58
N HIS A 213 4.55 -0.16 -11.41
CA HIS A 213 5.27 -1.23 -10.73
C HIS A 213 4.32 -2.35 -10.32
N ALA A 214 3.15 -2.02 -9.74
CA ALA A 214 2.15 -3.01 -9.36
C ALA A 214 1.65 -3.82 -10.58
N ILE A 215 1.30 -3.15 -11.68
CA ILE A 215 0.88 -3.80 -12.92
C ILE A 215 1.99 -4.75 -13.43
N ARG A 216 3.24 -4.30 -13.48
CA ARG A 216 4.36 -5.15 -13.92
C ARG A 216 4.54 -6.40 -13.07
N VAL A 217 4.35 -6.30 -11.76
CA VAL A 217 4.54 -7.42 -10.83
C VAL A 217 3.32 -8.36 -10.83
N TRP A 218 2.11 -7.82 -10.90
CA TRP A 218 0.90 -8.56 -10.57
C TRP A 218 -0.02 -8.86 -11.77
N ALA A 219 0.12 -8.17 -12.91
CA ALA A 219 -0.77 -8.36 -14.07
C ALA A 219 -0.48 -9.66 -14.87
N LYS A 220 0.67 -10.31 -14.67
CA LYS A 220 1.03 -11.63 -15.28
C LYS A 220 0.81 -11.76 -16.80
N GLY A 221 0.77 -10.66 -17.55
CA GLY A 221 0.56 -10.66 -19.00
C GLY A 221 -0.91 -10.62 -19.45
N ASP A 222 -1.86 -10.41 -18.55
CA ASP A 222 -3.25 -10.13 -18.93
C ASP A 222 -3.38 -8.80 -19.67
N THR A 223 -4.28 -8.77 -20.65
CA THR A 223 -4.50 -7.60 -21.53
C THR A 223 -5.38 -6.52 -20.91
N VAL A 224 -6.13 -6.83 -19.86
CA VAL A 224 -6.98 -5.87 -19.12
C VAL A 224 -6.80 -6.09 -17.61
N PRO A 225 -5.95 -5.30 -16.92
CA PRO A 225 -5.85 -5.33 -15.47
C PRO A 225 -7.16 -4.87 -14.80
N ASP A 226 -7.46 -5.40 -13.62
CA ASP A 226 -8.63 -4.97 -12.84
C ASP A 226 -8.52 -3.49 -12.41
N SER A 227 -9.67 -2.86 -12.09
CA SER A 227 -9.73 -1.44 -11.78
C SER A 227 -9.00 -1.06 -10.48
N ASN A 228 -8.76 -2.00 -9.56
CA ASN A 228 -8.01 -1.73 -8.34
C ASN A 228 -6.49 -1.84 -8.58
N LEU A 229 -6.07 -2.68 -9.53
CA LEU A 229 -4.68 -2.79 -9.98
C LEU A 229 -4.30 -1.65 -10.96
N CYS A 230 -5.26 -1.14 -11.73
CA CYS A 230 -5.10 -0.02 -12.66
C CYS A 230 -6.26 0.98 -12.50
N PRO A 231 -6.23 1.86 -11.48
CA PRO A 231 -7.32 2.81 -11.23
C PRO A 231 -7.50 3.78 -12.39
N PRO A 232 -8.74 4.04 -12.85
CA PRO A 232 -8.98 4.99 -13.92
C PRO A 232 -8.35 6.36 -13.62
N GLY A 233 -7.52 6.85 -14.55
CA GLY A 233 -6.88 8.16 -14.42
C GLY A 233 -5.76 8.25 -13.37
N TYR A 234 -5.21 7.13 -12.87
CA TYR A 234 -4.12 7.16 -11.87
C TYR A 234 -2.87 7.94 -12.31
N SER A 235 -2.64 8.07 -13.61
CA SER A 235 -1.54 8.82 -14.23
C SER A 235 -1.93 10.24 -14.66
N SER A 236 -3.10 10.75 -14.24
CA SER A 236 -3.62 12.06 -14.61
C SER A 236 -3.47 13.11 -13.51
N VAL A 237 -2.78 14.21 -13.82
CA VAL A 237 -2.69 15.41 -12.95
C VAL A 237 -4.07 15.96 -12.62
N ARG A 238 -5.02 15.83 -13.55
CA ARG A 238 -6.39 16.31 -13.37
C ARG A 238 -7.14 15.49 -12.32
N MET A 239 -6.90 14.18 -12.26
CA MET A 239 -7.47 13.32 -11.21
C MET A 239 -6.95 13.76 -9.84
N HIS A 240 -5.64 13.94 -9.68
CA HIS A 240 -5.07 14.43 -8.42
C HIS A 240 -5.61 15.81 -8.04
N SER A 241 -5.74 16.72 -9.02
CA SER A 241 -6.33 18.05 -8.80
C SER A 241 -7.78 17.99 -8.30
N TYR A 242 -8.57 17.04 -8.81
CA TYR A 242 -9.93 16.78 -8.35
C TYR A 242 -9.93 16.25 -6.90
N VAL A 243 -9.12 15.23 -6.60
CA VAL A 243 -9.05 14.64 -5.26
C VAL A 243 -8.56 15.65 -4.21
N ILE A 244 -7.60 16.52 -4.55
CA ILE A 244 -7.14 17.62 -3.67
C ILE A 244 -8.29 18.56 -3.30
N ARG A 245 -9.22 18.79 -4.22
CA ARG A 245 -10.32 19.73 -4.05
C ARG A 245 -11.49 19.13 -3.27
N GLU A 246 -11.85 17.88 -3.58
CA GLU A 246 -13.06 17.26 -3.06
C GLU A 246 -12.83 16.49 -1.76
N TRP A 247 -11.66 15.88 -1.55
CA TRP A 247 -11.44 14.91 -0.49
C TRP A 247 -10.31 15.30 0.46
N ASP A 248 -10.23 14.61 1.59
CA ASP A 248 -9.10 14.75 2.52
C ASP A 248 -7.89 13.99 1.95
N TYR A 249 -7.09 14.72 1.18
CA TYR A 249 -5.92 14.18 0.50
C TYR A 249 -4.63 14.66 1.13
N TYR A 250 -3.73 13.73 1.43
CA TYR A 250 -2.46 13.99 2.11
C TYR A 250 -1.27 13.55 1.27
N VAL A 251 -0.24 14.39 1.27
CA VAL A 251 1.11 14.08 0.82
C VAL A 251 1.81 13.30 1.92
N ILE A 252 2.44 12.19 1.55
CA ILE A 252 3.28 11.40 2.44
C ILE A 252 4.72 11.90 2.27
N GLU A 253 5.27 12.49 3.33
CA GLU A 253 6.63 13.01 3.36
C GLU A 253 7.51 12.11 4.24
N TRP A 254 8.71 11.81 3.76
CA TRP A 254 9.70 11.04 4.50
C TRP A 254 11.10 11.56 4.17
N ASP A 255 11.86 11.91 5.21
CA ASP A 255 13.20 12.50 5.08
C ASP A 255 13.22 13.77 4.21
N GLY A 256 12.19 14.62 4.38
CA GLY A 256 12.03 15.86 3.61
C GLY A 256 11.63 15.68 2.14
N CYS A 257 11.42 14.44 1.68
CA CYS A 257 10.99 14.13 0.32
C CYS A 257 9.52 13.73 0.28
N THR A 258 8.80 14.17 -0.74
CA THR A 258 7.48 13.62 -1.08
C THR A 258 7.64 12.22 -1.66
N ILE A 259 7.05 11.23 -1.01
CA ILE A 259 7.21 9.81 -1.36
C ILE A 259 5.89 9.10 -1.67
N GLY A 260 4.75 9.80 -1.62
CA GLY A 260 3.47 9.17 -1.86
C GLY A 260 2.29 10.06 -1.53
N GLY A 261 1.09 9.49 -1.65
CA GLY A 261 -0.15 10.14 -1.24
C GLY A 261 -1.13 9.16 -0.61
N VAL A 262 -1.98 9.69 0.27
CA VAL A 262 -3.10 8.96 0.85
C VAL A 262 -4.37 9.81 0.88
N SER A 263 -5.46 9.29 0.31
CA SER A 263 -6.76 9.97 0.27
C SER A 263 -7.77 9.27 1.15
N VAL A 264 -8.53 10.07 1.90
CA VAL A 264 -9.57 9.64 2.81
C VAL A 264 -10.89 10.25 2.35
N ASN A 265 -11.91 9.40 2.24
CA ASN A 265 -13.27 9.80 1.97
C ASN A 265 -14.10 9.54 3.23
N VAL A 266 -14.48 10.61 3.92
CA VAL A 266 -15.32 10.53 5.11
C VAL A 266 -16.76 10.28 4.66
N LEU A 267 -17.22 9.04 4.86
CA LEU A 267 -18.53 8.54 4.40
C LEU A 267 -19.68 9.01 5.31
N GLY A 268 -19.38 9.35 6.56
CA GLY A 268 -20.35 9.78 7.56
C GLY A 268 -19.68 10.25 8.86
N SER A 269 -20.41 10.32 9.98
CA SER A 269 -19.87 10.89 11.22
C SER A 269 -18.83 10.01 11.91
N ARG A 270 -18.85 8.70 11.61
CA ARG A 270 -17.96 7.69 12.22
C ARG A 270 -17.37 6.70 11.21
N HIS A 271 -17.57 6.93 9.92
CA HIS A 271 -17.21 6.02 8.85
C HIS A 271 -16.32 6.72 7.84
N ALA A 272 -15.18 6.13 7.51
CA ALA A 272 -14.33 6.61 6.44
C ALA A 272 -13.84 5.46 5.56
N ARG A 273 -13.59 5.79 4.30
CA ARG A 273 -12.93 4.94 3.31
C ARG A 273 -11.54 5.50 3.05
N LEU A 274 -10.54 4.66 3.16
CA LEU A 274 -9.20 4.94 2.65
C LEU A 274 -9.22 4.56 1.17
N ASP A 275 -9.32 5.56 0.30
CA ASP A 275 -9.60 5.32 -1.13
C ASP A 275 -8.34 4.98 -1.92
N LYS A 276 -7.29 5.80 -1.76
CA LYS A 276 -5.99 5.55 -2.40
C LYS A 276 -4.88 5.74 -1.39
N ILE A 277 -3.99 4.75 -1.31
CA ILE A 277 -2.68 4.87 -0.68
C ILE A 277 -1.64 4.36 -1.67
N PHE A 278 -0.65 5.20 -1.94
CA PHE A 278 0.47 4.82 -2.79
C PHE A 278 1.76 5.43 -2.24
N ILE A 279 2.82 4.64 -2.28
CA ILE A 279 4.16 5.01 -1.86
C ILE A 279 5.09 4.67 -3.02
N ASP A 280 6.11 5.50 -3.25
CA ASP A 280 7.11 5.25 -4.27
C ASP A 280 7.75 3.86 -4.06
N PRO A 281 7.85 3.02 -5.11
CA PRO A 281 8.41 1.66 -5.00
C PRO A 281 9.78 1.59 -4.33
N VAL A 282 10.64 2.60 -4.48
CA VAL A 282 11.99 2.61 -3.86
C VAL A 282 11.95 2.70 -2.33
N CYS A 283 10.81 3.10 -1.78
CA CYS A 283 10.55 3.26 -0.35
C CYS A 283 9.78 2.07 0.25
N HIS A 284 9.40 1.07 -0.55
CA HIS A 284 8.68 -0.12 -0.08
C HIS A 284 9.53 -0.97 0.87
N GLY A 285 8.88 -1.81 1.69
CA GLY A 285 9.55 -2.70 2.64
C GLY A 285 10.11 -2.03 3.91
N ARG A 286 9.94 -0.71 4.08
CA ARG A 286 10.48 0.07 5.22
C ARG A 286 9.47 0.34 6.34
N GLY A 287 8.28 -0.26 6.28
CA GLY A 287 7.20 -0.04 7.25
C GLY A 287 6.50 1.31 7.15
N ILE A 288 6.79 2.11 6.10
CA ILE A 288 6.18 3.44 5.87
C ILE A 288 4.65 3.32 5.76
N GLY A 289 4.14 2.37 4.97
CA GLY A 289 2.68 2.19 4.82
C GLY A 289 1.97 1.97 6.16
N SER A 290 2.58 1.21 7.09
CA SER A 290 2.00 1.00 8.42
C SER A 290 2.02 2.27 9.27
N GLN A 291 3.04 3.13 9.11
CA GLN A 291 3.09 4.44 9.77
C GLN A 291 2.02 5.37 9.19
N VAL A 292 1.85 5.40 7.87
CA VAL A 292 0.83 6.20 7.18
C VAL A 292 -0.56 5.83 7.68
N ILE A 293 -0.92 4.54 7.72
CA ILE A 293 -2.25 4.12 8.21
C ILE A 293 -2.48 4.59 9.65
N ARG A 294 -1.50 4.42 10.55
CA ARG A 294 -1.65 4.89 11.95
C ARG A 294 -1.78 6.41 12.05
N LEU A 295 -1.06 7.16 11.23
CA LEU A 295 -1.13 8.62 11.21
C LEU A 295 -2.48 9.10 10.66
N VAL A 296 -2.97 8.47 9.59
CA VAL A 296 -4.32 8.75 9.05
C VAL A 296 -5.37 8.44 10.11
N GLU A 297 -5.34 7.25 10.72
CA GLU A 297 -6.31 6.89 11.77
C GLU A 297 -6.27 7.86 12.96
N ALA A 298 -5.08 8.37 13.32
CA ALA A 298 -4.93 9.34 14.40
C ALA A 298 -5.41 10.77 14.04
N GLU A 299 -5.38 11.13 12.75
CA GLU A 299 -5.88 12.43 12.24
C GLU A 299 -7.41 12.50 12.28
N PHE A 300 -8.09 11.35 12.24
CA PHE A 300 -9.56 11.24 12.26
C PHE A 300 -10.04 10.43 13.49
N PRO A 301 -9.83 10.95 14.72
CA PRO A 301 -10.13 10.22 15.96
C PRO A 301 -11.62 9.90 16.16
N GLU A 302 -12.52 10.59 15.46
CA GLU A 302 -13.96 10.37 15.46
C GLU A 302 -14.40 9.14 14.64
N ILE A 303 -13.54 8.67 13.72
CA ILE A 303 -13.86 7.55 12.83
C ILE A 303 -13.64 6.23 13.55
N GLY A 304 -14.74 5.54 13.84
CA GLY A 304 -14.74 4.23 14.47
C GLY A 304 -14.58 3.08 13.48
N ILE A 305 -14.95 3.28 12.21
CA ILE A 305 -14.98 2.23 11.19
C ILE A 305 -14.29 2.71 9.90
N TRP A 306 -13.29 1.94 9.48
CA TRP A 306 -12.48 2.21 8.29
C TRP A 306 -12.68 1.13 7.24
N LYS A 307 -12.92 1.54 6.00
CA LYS A 307 -12.99 0.65 4.84
C LYS A 307 -11.90 0.91 3.83
N LEU A 308 -11.53 -0.13 3.08
CA LEU A 308 -10.69 -0.01 1.89
C LEU A 308 -10.93 -1.19 0.95
N GLU A 309 -10.56 -1.00 -0.30
CA GLU A 309 -10.60 -2.02 -1.35
C GLU A 309 -9.22 -2.18 -1.98
N THR A 310 -8.90 -3.38 -2.46
CA THR A 310 -7.65 -3.66 -3.16
C THR A 310 -7.85 -4.79 -4.18
N SER A 311 -7.00 -4.84 -5.19
CA SER A 311 -7.00 -5.93 -6.17
C SER A 311 -6.74 -7.27 -5.47
N GLY A 312 -7.49 -8.30 -5.86
CA GLY A 312 -7.26 -9.69 -5.41
C GLY A 312 -5.92 -10.29 -5.85
N ARG A 313 -5.24 -9.61 -6.77
CA ARG A 313 -3.94 -10.04 -7.29
C ARG A 313 -2.78 -9.58 -6.41
N GLN A 314 -2.95 -8.49 -5.66
CA GLN A 314 -1.89 -7.88 -4.84
C GLN A 314 -1.77 -8.54 -3.47
N ARG A 315 -1.14 -9.72 -3.43
CA ARG A 315 -1.02 -10.52 -2.20
C ARG A 315 -0.37 -9.80 -1.03
N ASP A 316 0.59 -8.93 -1.31
CA ASP A 316 1.30 -8.17 -0.28
C ASP A 316 0.37 -7.15 0.40
N ASN A 317 -0.59 -6.57 -0.33
CA ASN A 317 -1.58 -5.64 0.21
C ASN A 317 -2.50 -6.35 1.21
N HIS A 318 -2.98 -7.56 0.89
CA HIS A 318 -3.83 -8.34 1.80
C HIS A 318 -3.15 -8.56 3.16
N HIS A 319 -1.91 -9.03 3.14
CA HIS A 319 -1.12 -9.25 4.37
C HIS A 319 -0.86 -7.94 5.12
N PHE A 320 -0.62 -6.85 4.39
CA PHE A 320 -0.42 -5.53 4.96
C PHE A 320 -1.66 -5.01 5.70
N TYR A 321 -2.84 -5.10 5.09
CA TYR A 321 -4.09 -4.63 5.69
C TYR A 321 -4.50 -5.50 6.89
N GLU A 322 -4.39 -6.83 6.77
CA GLU A 322 -4.66 -7.75 7.89
C GLU A 322 -3.73 -7.49 9.07
N LYS A 323 -2.44 -7.24 8.82
CA LYS A 323 -1.47 -6.84 9.85
C LYS A 323 -1.87 -5.53 10.54
N MET A 324 -2.54 -4.62 9.83
CA MET A 324 -3.01 -3.36 10.38
C MET A 324 -4.34 -3.48 11.15
N GLY A 325 -4.91 -4.68 11.23
CA GLY A 325 -6.14 -4.97 11.97
C GLY A 325 -7.40 -4.88 11.13
N TYR A 326 -7.28 -4.79 9.80
CA TYR A 326 -8.43 -4.91 8.91
C TYR A 326 -8.83 -6.38 8.75
N ILE A 327 -10.13 -6.61 8.64
CA ILE A 327 -10.76 -7.91 8.41
C ILE A 327 -11.34 -7.90 6.99
N CYS A 328 -11.07 -8.94 6.21
CA CYS A 328 -11.66 -9.09 4.89
C CYS A 328 -13.16 -9.41 5.03
N LEU A 329 -14.03 -8.58 4.44
CA LEU A 329 -15.49 -8.77 4.46
C LEU A 329 -15.96 -9.56 3.24
N TYR A 330 -15.40 -9.26 2.07
CA TYR A 330 -15.70 -9.98 0.83
C TYR A 330 -14.46 -10.07 -0.05
N ALA A 331 -14.40 -11.13 -0.84
CA ALA A 331 -13.30 -11.44 -1.73
C ALA A 331 -13.85 -11.97 -3.05
N SER A 332 -13.30 -11.47 -4.14
CA SER A 332 -13.51 -11.95 -5.51
C SER A 332 -12.15 -12.16 -6.19
N GLU A 333 -12.14 -12.61 -7.44
CA GLU A 333 -10.88 -12.76 -8.19
C GLU A 333 -10.16 -11.42 -8.38
N ASP A 334 -10.92 -10.35 -8.58
CA ASP A 334 -10.39 -9.03 -8.94
C ASP A 334 -10.44 -8.01 -7.80
N GLU A 335 -11.22 -8.23 -6.74
CA GLU A 335 -11.44 -7.25 -5.68
C GLU A 335 -11.65 -7.86 -4.29
N TYR A 336 -10.99 -7.28 -3.29
CA TYR A 336 -11.14 -7.60 -1.88
C TYR A 336 -11.50 -6.34 -1.10
N GLY A 337 -12.59 -6.42 -0.33
CA GLY A 337 -13.04 -5.36 0.57
C GLY A 337 -12.67 -5.66 2.02
N TYR A 338 -12.10 -4.67 2.69
CA TYR A 338 -11.60 -4.76 4.06
C TYR A 338 -12.30 -3.74 4.97
N GLU A 339 -12.48 -4.11 6.24
CA GLU A 339 -13.02 -3.24 7.28
C GLU A 339 -12.22 -3.36 8.58
N LYS A 340 -12.00 -2.23 9.26
CA LYS A 340 -11.39 -2.19 10.59
C LYS A 340 -12.27 -1.38 11.54
N ILE A 341 -12.51 -1.92 12.73
CA ILE A 341 -13.28 -1.28 13.80
C ILE A 341 -12.34 -0.94 14.95
N ILE A 342 -12.26 0.34 15.34
CA ILE A 342 -11.26 0.84 16.32
C ILE A 342 -11.85 0.93 17.73
N THR A 343 -13.10 1.38 17.92
CA THR A 343 -13.85 1.20 19.19
C THR A 343 -15.33 1.52 19.04
N ILE A 344 -16.15 0.90 19.90
CA ILE A 344 -17.61 0.74 19.77
C ILE A 344 -18.34 1.58 20.82
N GLU A 345 -19.07 2.60 20.38
CA GLU A 345 -20.38 2.90 20.98
C GLU A 345 -21.43 2.26 20.07
N PRO A 346 -22.51 1.70 20.61
CA PRO A 346 -23.48 0.97 19.81
C PRO A 346 -24.05 1.89 18.73
N VAL A 347 -23.93 1.45 17.47
CA VAL A 347 -24.73 1.98 16.38
C VAL A 347 -26.19 1.90 16.85
N ILE A 348 -26.85 3.05 16.95
CA ILE A 348 -28.27 3.10 17.32
C ILE A 348 -29.01 2.27 16.28
N GLN A 349 -29.42 1.05 16.63
CA GLN A 349 -30.44 0.34 15.88
C GLN A 349 -31.71 1.17 16.01
N LEU A 350 -32.15 1.77 14.90
CA LEU A 350 -33.43 2.46 14.89
C LEU A 350 -34.54 1.47 15.24
N PRO A 351 -35.53 1.89 16.03
CA PRO A 351 -36.75 1.12 16.23
C PRO A 351 -37.36 0.79 14.88
N SER A 352 -38.01 -0.36 14.77
CA SER A 352 -38.77 -0.82 13.61
C SER A 352 -40.03 0.02 13.31
N GLU A 353 -40.05 1.30 13.67
CA GLU A 353 -41.20 2.19 13.53
C GLU A 353 -41.03 3.19 12.39
N GLU A 354 -42.14 3.49 11.73
CA GLU A 354 -42.28 4.38 10.59
C GLU A 354 -41.76 5.79 10.95
N ILE A 355 -40.59 6.17 10.40
CA ILE A 355 -39.97 7.49 10.62
C ILE A 355 -40.79 8.56 9.90
N SER A 356 -41.87 9.02 10.53
CA SER A 356 -42.73 10.09 10.03
C SER A 356 -42.54 11.36 10.87
N ASN A 357 -42.40 12.52 10.22
CA ASN A 357 -42.33 13.85 10.85
C ASN A 357 -41.10 14.13 11.75
N VAL A 358 -39.89 13.70 11.38
CA VAL A 358 -38.66 14.17 12.04
C VAL A 358 -38.45 15.65 11.71
N LYS A 359 -38.58 16.52 12.72
CA LYS A 359 -38.22 17.93 12.66
C LYS A 359 -37.13 18.21 13.69
N ASP A 360 -36.07 18.87 13.21
CA ASP A 360 -34.93 19.49 13.90
C ASP A 360 -33.66 18.67 14.22
N GLU A 361 -32.54 19.30 13.83
CA GLU A 361 -31.12 19.25 14.24
C GLU A 361 -30.36 17.93 14.37
N THR A 362 -31.00 16.76 14.42
CA THR A 362 -30.27 15.49 14.49
C THR A 362 -30.04 14.91 13.09
N VAL A 363 -28.77 14.78 12.70
CA VAL A 363 -28.38 14.02 11.50
C VAL A 363 -28.58 12.53 11.82
N THR A 364 -29.55 11.90 11.14
CA THR A 364 -29.74 10.45 11.20
C THR A 364 -28.80 9.78 10.19
N GLU A 365 -27.84 9.00 10.67
CA GLU A 365 -26.91 8.22 9.85
C GLU A 365 -27.31 6.75 9.81
N PHE A 366 -27.40 6.18 8.60
CA PHE A 366 -27.66 4.77 8.38
C PHE A 366 -26.40 4.10 7.83
N TYR A 367 -25.88 3.09 8.55
CA TYR A 367 -24.68 2.36 8.15
C TYR A 367 -24.98 0.87 8.00
N GLN A 368 -24.63 0.30 6.84
CA GLN A 368 -24.94 -1.09 6.46
C GLN A 368 -26.42 -1.48 6.66
N ALA A 369 -27.31 -0.50 6.60
CA ALA A 369 -28.74 -0.74 6.71
C ALA A 369 -29.28 -1.28 5.38
N ASP A 370 -30.06 -2.36 5.45
CA ASP A 370 -30.92 -2.76 4.35
C ASP A 370 -32.17 -1.88 4.37
N LEU A 371 -32.22 -0.95 3.42
CA LEU A 371 -33.27 0.04 3.27
C LEU A 371 -34.13 -0.26 2.04
N ASP A 372 -34.30 -1.54 1.70
CA ASP A 372 -35.13 -1.96 0.58
C ASP A 372 -36.54 -1.37 0.68
N SER A 373 -37.07 -0.94 -0.46
CA SER A 373 -38.42 -0.37 -0.61
C SER A 373 -38.70 0.95 0.13
N LEU A 374 -37.68 1.68 0.61
CA LEU A 374 -37.86 3.05 1.12
C LEU A 374 -38.50 3.98 0.08
N ARG A 375 -39.47 4.79 0.52
CA ARG A 375 -40.15 5.78 -0.31
C ARG A 375 -40.15 7.15 0.34
N PHE A 376 -39.56 8.12 -0.34
CA PHE A 376 -39.67 9.53 0.01
C PHE A 376 -40.80 10.15 -0.81
N SER A 377 -41.71 10.87 -0.17
CA SER A 377 -42.83 11.53 -0.84
C SER A 377 -43.10 12.86 -0.16
N THR A 378 -43.13 13.94 -0.94
CA THR A 378 -43.29 15.32 -0.43
C THR A 378 -42.26 15.70 0.65
N SER A 379 -41.05 15.12 0.58
CA SER A 379 -39.99 15.27 1.57
C SER A 379 -38.91 16.23 1.07
N ASN A 380 -38.27 16.97 1.99
CA ASN A 380 -37.07 17.75 1.69
C ASN A 380 -35.82 16.91 1.97
N LEU A 381 -35.08 16.57 0.91
CA LEU A 381 -33.83 15.82 0.98
C LEU A 381 -32.62 16.72 0.66
N ARG A 382 -32.67 17.99 1.08
CA ARG A 382 -31.52 18.89 0.91
C ARG A 382 -30.36 18.40 1.78
N ASP A 383 -29.15 18.52 1.24
CA ASP A 383 -27.89 18.18 1.91
C ASP A 383 -27.74 16.68 2.27
N ILE A 384 -28.52 15.80 1.63
CA ILE A 384 -28.30 14.35 1.73
C ILE A 384 -26.94 13.97 1.16
N ARG A 385 -26.27 13.02 1.82
CA ARG A 385 -25.06 12.36 1.32
C ARG A 385 -25.29 10.86 1.29
N MET A 386 -25.05 10.27 0.13
CA MET A 386 -25.13 8.84 -0.09
C MET A 386 -23.80 8.42 -0.70
N THR A 387 -23.00 7.69 0.07
CA THR A 387 -21.68 7.22 -0.36
C THR A 387 -21.62 5.71 -0.21
N ASP A 388 -20.99 5.03 -1.18
CA ASP A 388 -20.89 3.56 -1.23
C ASP A 388 -22.24 2.82 -1.08
N CYS A 389 -23.32 3.40 -1.61
CA CYS A 389 -24.67 2.84 -1.55
C CYS A 389 -25.06 2.20 -2.89
N ASN A 390 -25.64 1.00 -2.84
CA ASN A 390 -26.28 0.42 -4.02
C ASN A 390 -27.67 1.05 -4.25
N LEU A 391 -27.80 1.86 -5.30
CA LEU A 391 -29.06 2.49 -5.71
C LEU A 391 -29.70 1.79 -6.94
N SER A 392 -29.23 0.59 -7.31
CA SER A 392 -29.72 -0.14 -8.48
C SER A 392 -31.22 -0.40 -8.39
N GLY A 393 -31.94 -0.19 -9.50
CA GLY A 393 -33.40 -0.37 -9.56
C GLY A 393 -34.22 0.76 -8.91
N GLY A 394 -33.55 1.76 -8.29
CA GLY A 394 -34.20 2.95 -7.76
C GLY A 394 -34.88 3.80 -8.85
N LYS A 395 -35.98 4.46 -8.49
CA LYS A 395 -36.72 5.36 -9.38
C LYS A 395 -36.77 6.76 -8.81
N PHE A 396 -36.11 7.69 -9.49
CA PHE A 396 -36.03 9.10 -9.13
C PHE A 396 -36.85 9.93 -10.13
N THR A 397 -38.03 10.40 -9.71
CA THR A 397 -38.94 11.16 -10.58
C THR A 397 -39.42 12.43 -9.89
N ASN A 398 -39.58 13.51 -10.66
CA ASN A 398 -40.08 14.81 -10.18
C ASN A 398 -39.23 15.42 -9.05
N LEU A 399 -37.90 15.30 -9.16
CA LEU A 399 -36.96 15.84 -8.19
C LEU A 399 -36.32 17.12 -8.72
N ASN A 400 -36.06 18.08 -7.82
CA ASN A 400 -35.15 19.18 -8.12
C ASN A 400 -33.74 18.77 -7.70
N MET A 401 -32.85 18.62 -8.69
CA MET A 401 -31.45 18.26 -8.51
C MET A 401 -30.50 19.40 -8.92
N THR A 402 -30.95 20.65 -8.83
CA THR A 402 -30.09 21.81 -9.13
C THR A 402 -28.89 21.81 -8.18
N ASN A 403 -27.68 21.93 -8.73
CA ASN A 403 -26.39 21.87 -8.02
C ASN A 403 -26.09 20.51 -7.35
N ILE A 404 -26.66 19.40 -7.82
CA ILE A 404 -26.22 18.07 -7.39
C ILE A 404 -24.85 17.73 -7.97
N LEU A 405 -23.97 17.10 -7.18
CA LEU A 405 -22.75 16.46 -7.66
C LEU A 405 -23.00 14.96 -7.83
N LEU A 406 -22.79 14.46 -9.04
CA LEU A 406 -22.82 13.03 -9.37
C LEU A 406 -21.44 12.65 -9.89
N ALA A 407 -20.60 12.07 -9.03
CA ALA A 407 -19.23 11.68 -9.34
C ALA A 407 -18.97 10.22 -8.97
N ASP A 408 -18.08 9.56 -9.69
CA ASP A 408 -17.66 8.18 -9.44
C ASP A 408 -18.79 7.14 -9.45
N LEU A 409 -19.78 7.31 -10.34
CA LEU A 409 -20.96 6.44 -10.44
C LEU A 409 -20.89 5.47 -11.62
N ARG A 410 -21.44 4.26 -11.43
CA ARG A 410 -21.72 3.32 -12.53
C ARG A 410 -23.18 3.46 -12.99
N LEU A 411 -23.38 4.09 -14.15
CA LEU A 411 -24.70 4.35 -14.75
C LEU A 411 -25.01 3.47 -15.98
N THR A 412 -24.33 2.32 -16.14
CA THR A 412 -24.56 1.39 -17.25
C THR A 412 -26.04 0.98 -17.31
N ASP A 413 -26.61 0.95 -18.53
CA ASP A 413 -28.01 0.59 -18.80
C ASP A 413 -29.07 1.45 -18.06
N SER A 414 -28.67 2.59 -17.50
CA SER A 414 -29.59 3.54 -16.85
C SER A 414 -30.21 4.48 -17.89
N LYS A 415 -31.48 4.87 -17.65
CA LYS A 415 -32.22 5.79 -18.52
C LYS A 415 -32.35 7.17 -17.88
N VAL A 416 -31.97 8.20 -18.62
CA VAL A 416 -32.21 9.61 -18.27
C VAL A 416 -33.18 10.16 -19.31
N GLU A 417 -34.46 10.28 -18.94
CA GLU A 417 -35.54 10.67 -19.86
C GLU A 417 -36.30 11.88 -19.29
N PHE A 418 -36.66 12.83 -20.16
CA PHE A 418 -37.45 14.02 -19.80
C PHE A 418 -36.82 14.93 -18.73
N CYS A 419 -35.49 15.01 -18.70
CA CYS A 419 -34.76 15.92 -17.82
C CYS A 419 -34.24 17.14 -18.60
N ALA A 420 -34.25 18.32 -17.97
CA ALA A 420 -33.47 19.47 -18.45
C ALA A 420 -32.02 19.28 -18.02
N LEU A 421 -31.09 19.26 -18.98
CA LEU A 421 -29.66 19.05 -18.76
C LEU A 421 -28.83 20.30 -19.11
N ASP A 422 -29.48 21.44 -19.34
CA ASP A 422 -28.82 22.69 -19.70
C ASP A 422 -27.82 23.11 -18.62
N GLY A 423 -26.55 23.28 -19.02
CA GLY A 423 -25.46 23.68 -18.11
C GLY A 423 -24.82 22.55 -17.31
N VAL A 424 -25.24 21.28 -17.50
CA VAL A 424 -24.54 20.12 -16.89
C VAL A 424 -23.19 19.91 -17.57
N HIS A 425 -22.13 19.82 -16.78
CA HIS A 425 -20.76 19.59 -17.26
C HIS A 425 -20.35 18.14 -17.02
N PHE A 426 -20.21 17.37 -18.10
CA PHE A 426 -19.56 16.04 -18.06
C PHE A 426 -18.07 16.20 -18.29
N GLN A 427 -17.27 15.83 -17.29
CA GLN A 427 -15.82 15.98 -17.32
C GLN A 427 -15.16 14.65 -16.96
N ASP A 428 -14.12 14.25 -17.69
CA ASP A 428 -13.32 13.04 -17.41
C ASP A 428 -14.16 11.75 -17.30
N THR A 429 -15.27 11.67 -18.03
CA THR A 429 -16.20 10.53 -18.04
C THR A 429 -15.96 9.63 -19.24
N HIS A 430 -15.93 8.30 -19.05
CA HIS A 430 -15.76 7.35 -20.15
C HIS A 430 -17.09 7.08 -20.89
N LEU A 431 -17.10 7.23 -22.22
CA LEU A 431 -18.31 7.17 -23.05
C LEU A 431 -18.52 5.84 -23.82
N GLY A 432 -17.71 4.81 -23.55
CA GLY A 432 -18.07 3.41 -23.84
C GLY A 432 -17.57 2.81 -25.16
N ALA A 433 -16.29 2.97 -25.51
CA ALA A 433 -15.75 2.36 -26.74
C ALA A 433 -15.87 0.81 -26.77
N ASP A 434 -15.84 0.16 -25.60
CA ASP A 434 -15.93 -1.31 -25.45
C ASP A 434 -17.34 -1.82 -25.06
N ARG A 435 -18.38 -0.96 -25.10
CA ARG A 435 -19.75 -1.25 -24.65
C ARG A 435 -20.83 -0.64 -25.57
N ALA A 436 -22.11 -0.76 -25.21
CA ALA A 436 -23.20 -0.10 -25.94
C ALA A 436 -22.95 1.43 -25.98
N PRO A 437 -22.89 2.04 -27.17
CA PRO A 437 -22.57 3.46 -27.30
C PRO A 437 -23.70 4.33 -26.77
N MET A 438 -23.35 5.52 -26.25
CA MET A 438 -24.33 6.50 -25.83
C MET A 438 -25.19 6.96 -27.02
N ARG A 439 -26.50 7.03 -26.83
CA ARG A 439 -27.46 7.47 -27.84
C ARG A 439 -28.15 8.74 -27.39
N TRP A 440 -28.20 9.72 -28.27
CA TRP A 440 -28.93 10.97 -28.08
C TRP A 440 -30.03 11.02 -29.14
N GLU A 441 -31.27 10.86 -28.69
CA GLU A 441 -32.45 10.89 -29.55
C GLU A 441 -33.36 12.00 -29.05
N HIS A 442 -33.76 12.91 -29.96
CA HIS A 442 -34.65 14.04 -29.65
C HIS A 442 -34.12 15.01 -28.57
N CYS A 443 -32.82 15.25 -28.52
CA CYS A 443 -32.19 16.20 -27.59
C CYS A 443 -31.88 17.54 -28.28
N ASP A 444 -31.98 18.65 -27.54
CA ASP A 444 -31.40 19.93 -27.96
C ASP A 444 -29.96 20.02 -27.46
N LEU A 445 -29.00 20.04 -28.40
CA LEU A 445 -27.56 20.16 -28.12
C LEU A 445 -27.01 21.51 -28.59
N LYS A 446 -27.87 22.51 -28.82
CA LYS A 446 -27.45 23.83 -29.29
C LYS A 446 -26.52 24.50 -28.29
N GLY A 447 -25.37 24.97 -28.79
CA GLY A 447 -24.35 25.64 -27.97
C GLY A 447 -23.43 24.71 -27.20
N SER A 448 -23.58 23.38 -27.34
CA SER A 448 -22.66 22.40 -26.76
C SER A 448 -21.29 22.45 -27.42
N HIS A 449 -20.24 22.20 -26.62
CA HIS A 449 -18.84 22.16 -27.07
C HIS A 449 -18.23 20.79 -26.76
N PHE A 450 -17.55 20.20 -27.75
CA PHE A 450 -16.83 18.93 -27.62
C PHE A 450 -15.35 19.19 -27.90
N ASN A 451 -14.55 19.32 -26.85
CA ASN A 451 -13.12 19.61 -26.93
C ASN A 451 -12.32 18.34 -26.55
N ASP A 452 -11.31 18.00 -27.35
CA ASP A 452 -10.43 16.83 -27.14
C ASP A 452 -11.17 15.48 -26.94
N CYS A 453 -12.31 15.32 -27.61
CA CYS A 453 -13.13 14.11 -27.56
C CYS A 453 -12.82 13.18 -28.75
N ASN A 454 -12.73 11.87 -28.51
CA ASN A 454 -12.72 10.88 -29.59
C ASN A 454 -14.14 10.72 -30.16
N LEU A 455 -14.39 11.30 -31.33
CA LEU A 455 -15.68 11.22 -32.04
C LEU A 455 -15.70 10.16 -33.15
N SER A 456 -14.75 9.22 -33.14
CA SER A 456 -14.69 8.15 -34.14
C SER A 456 -15.96 7.29 -34.08
N GLY A 457 -16.59 7.05 -35.24
CA GLY A 457 -17.81 6.25 -35.35
C GLY A 457 -19.10 7.00 -34.98
N VAL A 458 -19.04 8.28 -34.62
CA VAL A 458 -20.24 9.11 -34.41
C VAL A 458 -20.94 9.36 -35.73
N GLN A 459 -22.26 9.15 -35.75
CA GLN A 459 -23.13 9.39 -36.89
C GLN A 459 -24.16 10.45 -36.53
N LEU A 460 -24.32 11.44 -37.41
CA LEU A 460 -25.37 12.45 -37.31
C LEU A 460 -26.39 12.18 -38.42
N GLU A 461 -27.54 11.65 -38.03
CA GLU A 461 -28.64 11.36 -38.95
C GLU A 461 -29.79 12.32 -38.69
N GLN A 462 -30.31 12.94 -39.75
CA GLN A 462 -31.49 13.83 -39.68
C GLN A 462 -31.34 15.01 -38.68
N CYS A 463 -30.10 15.44 -38.41
CA CYS A 463 -29.81 16.53 -37.48
C CYS A 463 -29.78 17.89 -38.20
N GLN A 464 -30.18 18.96 -37.51
CA GLN A 464 -29.95 20.33 -37.98
C GLN A 464 -28.51 20.74 -37.63
N VAL A 465 -27.67 20.90 -38.66
CA VAL A 465 -26.22 21.18 -38.49
C VAL A 465 -25.84 22.63 -38.82
N ALA A 466 -26.82 23.51 -38.99
CA ALA A 466 -26.57 24.92 -39.31
C ALA A 466 -25.73 25.59 -38.20
N GLY A 467 -24.64 26.24 -38.59
CA GLY A 467 -23.69 26.85 -37.66
C GLY A 467 -22.76 25.88 -36.90
N MET A 468 -22.88 24.56 -37.11
CA MET A 468 -21.95 23.57 -36.55
C MET A 468 -20.56 23.72 -37.17
N LYS A 469 -19.51 23.57 -36.36
CA LYS A 469 -18.11 23.63 -36.80
C LYS A 469 -17.30 22.41 -36.38
N ILE A 470 -16.42 21.93 -37.27
CA ILE A 470 -15.41 20.90 -36.98
C ILE A 470 -14.04 21.55 -37.17
N ASN A 471 -13.23 21.61 -36.10
CA ASN A 471 -11.92 22.28 -36.11
C ASN A 471 -11.97 23.71 -36.68
N GLY A 472 -13.04 24.44 -36.36
CA GLY A 472 -13.28 25.81 -36.84
C GLY A 472 -13.91 25.94 -38.23
N VAL A 473 -14.01 24.84 -38.99
CA VAL A 473 -14.62 24.81 -40.34
C VAL A 473 -16.11 24.55 -40.25
N ALA A 474 -16.94 25.33 -40.94
CA ALA A 474 -18.38 25.13 -40.94
C ALA A 474 -18.77 23.82 -41.64
N VAL A 475 -19.63 23.02 -41.01
CA VAL A 475 -20.10 21.75 -41.60
C VAL A 475 -20.90 21.98 -42.87
N GLU A 476 -21.63 23.09 -42.96
CA GLU A 476 -22.36 23.50 -44.17
C GLU A 476 -21.42 23.71 -45.36
N GLU A 477 -20.24 24.30 -45.14
CA GLU A 477 -19.22 24.48 -46.18
C GLU A 477 -18.61 23.13 -46.60
N LEU A 478 -18.36 22.24 -45.65
CA LEU A 478 -17.86 20.88 -45.93
C LEU A 478 -18.85 20.07 -46.77
N LEU A 479 -20.14 20.10 -46.42
CA LEU A 479 -21.20 19.42 -47.17
C LEU A 479 -21.37 20.01 -48.57
N ALA A 480 -21.34 21.35 -48.70
CA ALA A 480 -21.41 22.02 -49.99
C ALA A 480 -20.22 21.66 -50.90
N ALA A 481 -19.01 21.61 -50.34
CA ALA A 481 -17.81 21.18 -51.06
C ALA A 481 -17.91 19.72 -51.52
N TYR A 482 -18.39 18.82 -50.66
CA TYR A 482 -18.60 17.41 -50.99
C TYR A 482 -19.61 17.22 -52.13
N GLU A 483 -20.77 17.88 -52.05
CA GLU A 483 -21.78 17.81 -53.12
C GLU A 483 -21.28 18.40 -54.44
N SER A 484 -20.48 19.48 -54.41
CA SER A 484 -19.83 20.02 -55.61
C SER A 484 -18.85 19.04 -56.24
N MET A 485 -18.09 18.28 -55.44
CA MET A 485 -17.19 17.24 -55.95
C MET A 485 -17.96 16.03 -56.48
N LYS A 486 -19.05 15.64 -55.83
CA LYS A 486 -19.92 14.55 -56.26
C LYS A 486 -20.63 14.87 -57.57
N ALA A 487 -21.06 16.11 -57.78
CA ALA A 487 -21.65 16.57 -59.04
C ALA A 487 -20.66 16.65 -60.22
N LYS A 488 -19.35 16.58 -59.94
CA LYS A 488 -18.28 16.56 -60.95
C LYS A 488 -17.76 15.14 -61.27
N ARG A 489 -18.22 14.13 -60.54
CA ARG A 489 -18.01 12.70 -60.83
C ARG A 489 -19.26 12.14 -61.50
#